data_AF-A0A383EPT2-F1
#
_entry.id   AF-A0A383EPT2-F1
#
_cell.length_a   1.000
_cell.length_b   1.000
_cell.length_c   1.000
_cell.angle_alpha   90.00
_cell.angle_beta   90.00
_cell.angle_gamma   90.00
#
_symmetry.space_group_name_H-M   'P 1'
#
loop_
_entity.id
_entity.type
_entity.pdbx_description
1 polymer ?
#
loop_
_entity_poly.entity_id
_entity_poly.type
_entity_poly.pdbx_seq_one_letter_code
_entity_poly.pdbx_strand_id
1 'polypeptide(L)'
;TLLVQTKPIAAELVSDNIRSVEVFNMGTGHSLILTGSIFADATELGDLLPLANCEHVTGTEGKKQTGELHMPDRASPGNQQAFTTCFAIDHVDGAEHVIDKPKGYDFWSGYIPDLIPAWPGRLLDFTYTHPSSGASKQLGFNPKGPHKIGVINLWTYRRILAQSNFKPGSGFRDISLINWPQNDYFLGNLVGVSDAERNRHIARSKQLSLSLLYWLQTEAPRDDGGEGWP
;
A
#
# COMPACT_ATOMS: atom_id res chain seq x y z
N THR A 1 12.98 -23.28 15.94
CA THR A 1 11.90 -22.70 16.75
C THR A 1 11.23 -21.59 15.97
N LEU A 2 9.90 -21.48 16.02
CA LEU A 2 9.16 -20.37 15.42
C LEU A 2 8.53 -19.53 16.53
N LEU A 3 8.84 -18.23 16.54
CA LEU A 3 8.28 -17.26 17.50
C LEU A 3 7.29 -16.35 16.74
N VAL A 4 5.99 -16.59 16.91
CA VAL A 4 4.95 -15.75 16.30
C VAL A 4 4.66 -14.53 17.17
N GLN A 5 4.07 -13.48 16.58
CA GLN A 5 3.72 -12.24 17.29
C GLN A 5 4.90 -11.62 18.05
N THR A 6 6.11 -11.77 17.52
CA THR A 6 7.35 -11.40 18.19
C THR A 6 8.11 -10.42 17.30
N LYS A 7 8.56 -9.30 17.88
CA LYS A 7 9.30 -8.25 17.16
C LYS A 7 10.67 -8.00 17.79
N PRO A 8 11.72 -7.69 17.02
CA PRO A 8 12.98 -7.23 17.60
C PRO A 8 12.77 -5.88 18.28
N ILE A 9 13.43 -5.67 19.42
CA ILE A 9 13.35 -4.41 20.19
C ILE A 9 14.71 -3.84 20.58
N ALA A 10 15.77 -4.66 20.58
CA ALA A 10 17.14 -4.22 20.77
C ALA A 10 18.14 -5.21 20.16
N ALA A 11 19.35 -4.74 19.87
CA ALA A 11 20.48 -5.60 19.53
C ALA A 11 21.68 -5.25 20.42
N GLU A 12 22.40 -6.27 20.90
CA GLU A 12 23.68 -6.12 21.59
C GLU A 12 24.80 -6.32 20.59
N LEU A 13 25.73 -5.36 20.54
CA LEU A 13 26.87 -5.36 19.62
C LEU A 13 28.18 -5.59 20.38
N VAL A 14 29.10 -6.31 19.75
CA VAL A 14 30.51 -6.39 20.16
C VAL A 14 31.35 -6.02 18.94
N SER A 15 31.94 -4.82 18.98
CA SER A 15 32.51 -4.17 17.79
C SER A 15 31.44 -4.15 16.66
N ASP A 16 31.78 -4.63 15.46
CA ASP A 16 30.86 -4.65 14.31
C ASP A 16 30.03 -5.95 14.20
N ASN A 17 29.93 -6.74 15.28
CA ASN A 17 29.20 -8.01 15.29
C ASN A 17 27.99 -7.96 16.23
N ILE A 18 26.84 -8.41 15.73
CA ILE A 18 25.65 -8.64 16.58
C ILE A 18 25.92 -9.87 17.45
N ARG A 19 25.91 -9.69 18.76
CA ARG A 19 26.03 -10.76 19.75
C ARG A 19 24.68 -11.41 20.05
N SER A 20 23.65 -10.59 20.22
CA SER A 20 22.29 -11.04 20.48
C SER A 20 21.25 -10.02 20.07
N VAL A 21 20.04 -10.50 19.84
CA VAL A 21 18.86 -9.66 19.57
C VAL A 21 17.83 -9.92 20.66
N GLU A 22 17.40 -8.86 21.34
CA GLU A 22 16.25 -8.93 22.23
C GLU A 22 14.97 -8.82 21.40
N VAL A 23 14.06 -9.76 21.61
CA VAL A 23 12.76 -9.79 20.95
C VAL A 23 11.64 -9.73 21.98
N PHE A 24 10.58 -8.99 21.67
CA PHE A 24 9.39 -8.85 22.51
C PHE A 24 8.22 -9.61 21.90
N ASN A 25 7.64 -10.52 22.66
CA ASN A 25 6.45 -11.27 22.26
C ASN A 25 5.19 -10.52 22.68
N MET A 26 4.45 -10.00 21.70
CA MET A 26 3.23 -9.21 21.93
C MET A 26 2.08 -10.02 22.54
N GLY A 27 2.05 -11.34 22.30
CA GLY A 27 0.99 -12.22 22.83
C GLY A 27 1.15 -12.55 24.30
N THR A 28 2.39 -12.63 24.78
CA THR A 28 2.71 -13.00 26.17
C THR A 28 3.17 -11.81 27.02
N GLY A 29 3.63 -10.73 26.39
CA GLY A 29 4.19 -9.56 27.09
C GLY A 29 5.60 -9.78 27.62
N HIS A 30 6.31 -10.82 27.18
CA HIS A 30 7.65 -11.16 27.63
C HIS A 30 8.72 -10.93 26.55
N SER A 31 9.91 -10.53 27.00
CA SER A 31 11.11 -10.46 26.15
C SER A 31 11.92 -11.75 26.21
N LEU A 32 12.62 -12.07 25.12
CA LEU A 32 13.64 -13.12 25.04
C LEU A 32 14.91 -12.56 24.41
N ILE A 33 16.07 -13.06 24.85
CA ILE A 33 17.36 -12.78 24.22
C ILE A 33 17.70 -13.94 23.29
N LEU A 34 17.87 -13.64 22.01
CA LEU A 34 18.24 -14.60 20.98
C LEU A 34 19.73 -14.45 20.64
N THR A 35 20.47 -15.54 20.73
CA THR A 35 21.89 -15.61 20.33
C THR A 35 22.04 -16.46 19.08
N GLY A 36 22.95 -16.09 18.19
CA GLY A 36 23.23 -16.85 16.97
C GLY A 36 24.54 -16.40 16.33
N SER A 37 25.08 -17.22 15.42
CA SER A 37 26.27 -16.87 14.65
C SER A 37 25.96 -15.98 13.45
N ILE A 38 24.69 -15.97 13.00
CA ILE A 38 24.21 -15.21 11.85
C ILE A 38 22.82 -14.68 12.21
N PHE A 39 22.58 -13.41 11.91
CA PHE A 39 21.27 -12.77 11.98
C PHE A 39 20.90 -12.30 10.56
N ALA A 40 19.71 -12.67 10.10
CA ALA A 40 19.18 -12.22 8.82
C ALA A 40 17.92 -11.39 9.10
N ASP A 41 17.97 -10.09 8.76
CA ASP A 41 16.79 -9.25 8.82
C ASP A 41 15.91 -9.51 7.60
N ALA A 42 14.71 -10.03 7.86
CA ALA A 42 13.66 -10.24 6.88
C ALA A 42 12.36 -9.55 7.33
N THR A 43 12.48 -8.47 8.11
CA THR A 43 11.35 -7.60 8.45
C THR A 43 10.98 -6.74 7.25
N GLU A 44 9.70 -6.36 7.15
CA GLU A 44 9.17 -5.56 6.03
C GLU A 44 9.84 -4.19 5.90
N LEU A 45 10.35 -3.64 7.01
CA LEU A 45 10.84 -2.26 7.11
C LEU A 45 12.33 -2.16 7.49
N GLY A 46 13.04 -3.30 7.55
CA GLY A 46 14.44 -3.34 8.01
C GLY A 46 14.59 -2.92 9.47
N ASP A 47 13.67 -3.35 10.34
CA ASP A 47 13.60 -2.93 11.74
C ASP A 47 14.86 -3.29 12.54
N LEU A 48 15.68 -4.27 12.12
CA LEU A 48 16.92 -4.60 12.82
C LEU A 48 18.06 -3.64 12.49
N LEU A 49 18.07 -3.01 11.32
CA LEU A 49 19.11 -2.06 10.90
C LEU A 49 19.35 -0.93 11.91
N PRO A 50 18.33 -0.18 12.36
CA PRO A 50 18.54 0.86 13.38
C PRO A 50 18.89 0.27 14.75
N LEU A 51 18.35 -0.90 15.11
CA LEU A 51 18.63 -1.54 16.39
C LEU A 51 20.08 -2.01 16.51
N ALA A 52 20.67 -2.45 15.39
CA ALA A 52 22.05 -2.89 15.30
C ALA A 52 23.02 -1.76 14.93
N ASN A 53 22.54 -0.50 14.86
CA ASN A 53 23.34 0.65 14.43
C ASN A 53 24.08 0.42 13.09
N CYS A 54 23.51 -0.38 12.20
CA CYS A 54 24.06 -0.63 10.87
C CYS A 54 23.90 0.63 10.01
N GLU A 55 24.91 0.98 9.21
CA GLU A 55 24.76 2.05 8.23
C GLU A 55 23.69 1.67 7.21
N HIS A 56 22.70 2.54 7.04
CA HIS A 56 21.61 2.37 6.08
C HIS A 56 21.15 3.74 5.57
N VAL A 57 20.50 3.72 4.41
CA VAL A 57 19.90 4.91 3.78
C VAL A 57 18.41 4.65 3.61
N THR A 58 17.59 5.67 3.82
CA THR A 58 16.16 5.63 3.55
C THR A 58 15.82 6.61 2.43
N GLY A 59 14.68 6.39 1.77
CA GLY A 59 14.16 7.30 0.76
C GLY A 59 15.01 7.34 -0.51
N THR A 60 15.02 8.50 -1.17
CA THR A 60 15.68 8.66 -2.48
C THR A 60 17.13 9.09 -2.31
N GLU A 61 18.03 8.37 -2.95
CA GLU A 61 19.46 8.73 -3.03
C GLU A 61 19.71 9.82 -4.08
N GLY A 62 20.81 10.55 -3.94
CA GLY A 62 21.21 11.58 -4.89
C GLY A 62 22.04 11.03 -6.05
N LYS A 63 21.90 11.61 -7.24
CA LYS A 63 22.68 11.28 -8.43
C LYS A 63 24.20 11.33 -8.22
N LYS A 64 24.69 12.22 -7.35
CA LYS A 64 26.12 12.29 -7.00
C LYS A 64 26.62 11.09 -6.20
N GLN A 65 25.72 10.43 -5.46
CA GLN A 65 26.06 9.27 -4.62
C GLN A 65 26.08 7.99 -5.46
N THR A 66 25.09 7.81 -6.34
CA THR A 66 24.91 6.54 -7.07
C THR A 66 25.44 6.60 -8.51
N GLY A 67 25.58 7.79 -9.09
CA GLY A 67 25.89 7.97 -10.52
C GLY A 67 24.71 7.67 -11.46
N GLU A 68 23.53 7.34 -10.93
CA GLU A 68 22.39 6.93 -11.73
C GLU A 68 21.78 8.08 -12.53
N LEU A 69 21.47 7.82 -13.80
CA LEU A 69 21.00 8.84 -14.75
C LEU A 69 19.74 9.57 -14.28
N HIS A 70 18.80 8.84 -13.71
CA HIS A 70 17.44 9.28 -13.36
C HIS A 70 17.27 9.69 -11.90
N MET A 71 18.32 9.62 -11.07
CA MET A 71 18.23 10.08 -9.69
C MET A 71 18.15 11.62 -9.62
N PRO A 72 17.43 12.17 -8.63
CA PRO A 72 17.44 13.59 -8.37
C PRO A 72 18.83 14.06 -7.94
N ASP A 73 19.13 15.34 -8.11
CA ASP A 73 20.44 15.89 -7.70
C ASP A 73 20.63 15.84 -6.18
N ARG A 74 19.54 15.95 -5.40
CA ARG A 74 19.56 15.96 -3.94
C ARG A 74 18.93 14.68 -3.40
N ALA A 75 19.61 14.04 -2.46
CA ALA A 75 19.03 12.97 -1.67
C ALA A 75 17.89 13.50 -0.79
N SER A 76 16.91 12.65 -0.53
CA SER A 76 15.78 12.95 0.36
C SER A 76 15.40 11.70 1.16
N PRO A 77 15.82 11.62 2.44
CA PRO A 77 15.45 10.51 3.32
C PRO A 77 13.95 10.35 3.54
N GLY A 78 13.22 11.46 3.41
CA GLY A 78 11.77 11.52 3.54
C GLY A 78 11.01 11.15 2.27
N ASN A 79 11.66 11.07 1.11
CA ASN A 79 11.02 10.66 -0.15
C ASN A 79 11.04 9.13 -0.27
N GLN A 80 10.17 8.48 0.50
CA GLN A 80 10.01 7.02 0.49
C GLN A 80 8.86 6.61 -0.43
N GLN A 81 8.88 5.36 -0.88
CA GLN A 81 7.82 4.82 -1.72
C GLN A 81 6.47 4.83 -0.98
N ALA A 82 5.41 5.20 -1.68
CA ALA A 82 4.05 5.05 -1.19
C ALA A 82 3.75 3.59 -0.83
N PHE A 83 2.83 3.38 0.12
CA PHE A 83 2.39 2.05 0.51
C PHE A 83 0.87 1.90 0.45
N THR A 84 0.40 0.68 0.24
CA THR A 84 -1.00 0.43 -0.10
C THR A 84 -1.60 -0.56 0.87
N THR A 85 -2.68 -0.17 1.54
CA THR A 85 -3.49 -1.13 2.31
C THR A 85 -4.39 -1.88 1.35
N CYS A 86 -3.90 -3.02 0.87
CA CYS A 86 -4.62 -3.82 -0.09
C CYS A 86 -5.85 -4.49 0.55
N PHE A 87 -6.93 -4.61 -0.22
CA PHE A 87 -8.12 -5.35 0.17
C PHE A 87 -8.67 -6.10 -1.04
N ALA A 88 -9.42 -7.16 -0.80
CA ALA A 88 -10.02 -7.98 -1.85
C ALA A 88 -11.53 -7.76 -1.87
N ILE A 89 -12.11 -7.69 -3.07
CA ILE A 89 -13.55 -7.57 -3.28
C ILE A 89 -14.02 -8.59 -4.31
N ASP A 90 -15.23 -9.09 -4.12
CA ASP A 90 -16.05 -9.67 -5.17
C ASP A 90 -17.23 -8.72 -5.49
N HIS A 91 -18.00 -9.05 -6.52
CA HIS A 91 -19.15 -8.24 -6.94
C HIS A 91 -20.32 -9.17 -7.24
N VAL A 92 -21.49 -8.82 -6.71
CA VAL A 92 -22.72 -9.59 -6.87
C VAL A 92 -23.75 -8.70 -7.57
N ASP A 93 -24.06 -9.04 -8.81
CA ASP A 93 -24.96 -8.21 -9.62
C ASP A 93 -26.36 -8.11 -8.98
N GLY A 94 -26.82 -6.87 -8.79
CA GLY A 94 -28.11 -6.56 -8.19
C GLY A 94 -28.17 -6.68 -6.66
N ALA A 95 -27.05 -6.96 -5.99
CA ALA A 95 -26.97 -6.89 -4.53
C ALA A 95 -26.67 -5.45 -4.06
N GLU A 96 -26.88 -5.21 -2.76
CA GLU A 96 -26.59 -3.95 -2.09
C GLU A 96 -25.64 -4.24 -0.93
N HIS A 97 -24.38 -3.85 -1.08
CA HIS A 97 -23.32 -4.09 -0.13
C HIS A 97 -22.52 -2.83 0.20
N VAL A 98 -23.07 -1.64 -0.06
CA VAL A 98 -22.46 -0.35 0.31
C VAL A 98 -22.08 -0.38 1.80
N ILE A 99 -20.81 -0.11 2.08
CA ILE A 99 -20.31 -0.03 3.46
C ILE A 99 -20.77 1.27 4.14
N ASP A 100 -20.71 1.30 5.47
CA ASP A 100 -20.86 2.56 6.21
C ASP A 100 -19.84 3.59 5.71
N LYS A 101 -20.29 4.85 5.56
CA LYS A 101 -19.42 5.96 5.14
C LYS A 101 -18.16 6.02 6.01
N PRO A 102 -16.96 5.87 5.43
CA PRO A 102 -15.72 5.88 6.20
C PRO A 102 -15.51 7.22 6.92
N LYS A 103 -14.94 7.18 8.12
CA LYS A 103 -14.68 8.39 8.94
C LYS A 103 -13.81 9.41 8.20
N GLY A 104 -12.86 8.94 7.39
CA GLY A 104 -11.99 9.79 6.58
C GLY A 104 -12.56 10.22 5.23
N TYR A 105 -13.79 9.84 4.88
CA TYR A 105 -14.31 10.01 3.52
C TYR A 105 -14.36 11.48 3.07
N ASP A 106 -14.81 12.39 3.92
CA ASP A 106 -14.94 13.81 3.56
C ASP A 106 -13.58 14.45 3.21
N PHE A 107 -12.50 13.98 3.84
CA PHE A 107 -11.15 14.39 3.47
C PHE A 107 -10.72 13.73 2.15
N TRP A 108 -10.86 12.40 2.04
CA TRP A 108 -10.33 11.64 0.91
C TRP A 108 -11.07 11.87 -0.40
N SER A 109 -12.38 12.10 -0.33
CA SER A 109 -13.16 12.44 -1.49
C SER A 109 -12.62 13.73 -2.09
N GLY A 110 -12.39 14.80 -1.32
CA GLY A 110 -11.88 16.08 -1.83
C GLY A 110 -10.35 16.16 -2.02
N TYR A 111 -9.59 15.14 -1.66
CA TYR A 111 -8.13 15.21 -1.63
C TYR A 111 -7.53 15.27 -3.04
N ILE A 112 -6.75 16.32 -3.30
CA ILE A 112 -5.94 16.51 -4.50
C ILE A 112 -4.47 16.37 -4.08
N PRO A 113 -3.71 15.40 -4.62
CA PRO A 113 -2.32 15.23 -4.27
C PRO A 113 -1.46 16.46 -4.62
N ASP A 114 -0.72 16.96 -3.63
CA ASP A 114 0.25 18.04 -3.79
C ASP A 114 1.60 17.46 -4.22
N LEU A 115 1.72 17.19 -5.51
CA LEU A 115 2.89 16.55 -6.14
C LEU A 115 3.45 17.44 -7.26
N ILE A 116 4.73 17.23 -7.56
CA ILE A 116 5.40 17.84 -8.71
C ILE A 116 5.99 16.72 -9.57
N PRO A 117 5.52 16.54 -10.83
CA PRO A 117 4.41 17.24 -11.48
C PRO A 117 3.05 17.01 -10.81
N ALA A 118 2.10 17.92 -11.05
CA ALA A 118 0.77 17.87 -10.44
C ALA A 118 0.01 16.59 -10.79
N TRP A 119 -0.66 16.01 -9.80
CA TRP A 119 -1.61 14.92 -10.02
C TRP A 119 -2.84 15.43 -10.79
N PRO A 120 -3.43 14.64 -11.70
CA PRO A 120 -4.57 15.06 -12.50
C PRO A 120 -5.87 15.05 -11.67
N GLY A 121 -6.04 16.03 -10.77
CA GLY A 121 -7.26 16.25 -10.02
C GLY A 121 -7.33 15.48 -8.70
N ARG A 122 -8.50 14.92 -8.38
CA ARG A 122 -8.75 14.22 -7.11
C ARG A 122 -8.03 12.87 -7.11
N LEU A 123 -7.59 12.41 -5.94
CA LEU A 123 -6.97 11.08 -5.80
C LEU A 123 -8.00 9.98 -6.05
N LEU A 124 -9.23 10.14 -5.55
CA LEU A 124 -10.36 9.27 -5.84
C LEU A 124 -11.00 9.67 -7.17
N ASP A 125 -10.33 9.27 -8.25
CA ASP A 125 -10.77 9.44 -9.64
C ASP A 125 -10.12 8.33 -10.50
N PHE A 126 -10.73 7.96 -11.62
CA PHE A 126 -10.12 7.02 -12.56
C PHE A 126 -9.01 7.65 -13.41
N THR A 127 -8.92 8.97 -13.43
CA THR A 127 -7.83 9.73 -14.05
C THR A 127 -6.60 9.64 -13.15
N TYR A 128 -5.46 9.22 -13.72
CA TYR A 128 -4.20 9.10 -12.97
C TYR A 128 -2.99 9.52 -13.81
N THR A 129 -1.86 9.73 -13.14
CA THR A 129 -0.59 10.04 -13.81
C THR A 129 0.05 8.80 -14.40
N HIS A 130 0.26 8.76 -15.71
CA HIS A 130 1.03 7.72 -16.37
C HIS A 130 2.49 7.75 -15.89
N PRO A 131 3.01 6.68 -15.23
CA PRO A 131 4.25 6.78 -14.46
C PRO A 131 5.48 7.19 -15.27
N SER A 132 5.60 6.71 -16.51
CA SER A 132 6.79 6.99 -17.33
C SER A 132 6.76 8.34 -18.03
N SER A 133 5.57 8.88 -18.36
CA SER A 133 5.44 10.12 -19.12
C SER A 133 4.98 11.31 -18.29
N GLY A 134 4.45 11.09 -17.08
CA GLY A 134 3.81 12.13 -16.27
C GLY A 134 2.50 12.66 -16.84
N ALA A 135 2.03 12.13 -17.97
CA ALA A 135 0.80 12.59 -18.62
C ALA A 135 -0.44 11.98 -17.94
N SER A 136 -1.55 12.69 -17.98
CA SER A 136 -2.84 12.16 -17.54
C SER A 136 -3.26 10.95 -18.40
N LYS A 137 -3.79 9.92 -17.75
CA LYS A 137 -4.31 8.71 -18.38
C LYS A 137 -5.62 8.29 -17.70
N GLN A 138 -6.59 7.91 -18.52
CA GLN A 138 -7.87 7.40 -18.04
C GLN A 138 -7.80 5.90 -17.75
N LEU A 139 -8.18 5.50 -16.54
CA LEU A 139 -8.47 4.11 -16.16
C LEU A 139 -9.99 3.90 -16.15
N GLY A 140 -10.41 2.68 -15.83
CA GLY A 140 -11.81 2.37 -15.65
C GLY A 140 -12.00 1.17 -14.75
N PHE A 141 -13.22 0.98 -14.29
CA PHE A 141 -13.60 -0.13 -13.44
C PHE A 141 -14.95 -0.67 -13.88
N ASN A 142 -14.97 -1.95 -14.25
CA ASN A 142 -16.20 -2.65 -14.59
C ASN A 142 -16.10 -4.10 -14.10
N PRO A 143 -16.83 -4.49 -13.04
CA PRO A 143 -16.83 -5.85 -12.52
C PRO A 143 -17.62 -6.83 -13.40
N LYS A 144 -18.43 -6.34 -14.36
CA LYS A 144 -19.29 -7.17 -15.21
C LYS A 144 -18.64 -7.60 -16.53
N GLY A 145 -17.49 -7.04 -16.91
CA GLY A 145 -16.88 -7.33 -18.21
C GLY A 145 -15.71 -6.45 -18.60
N PRO A 146 -15.25 -6.50 -19.87
CA PRO A 146 -14.19 -5.63 -20.36
C PRO A 146 -14.65 -4.15 -20.34
N HIS A 147 -13.68 -3.25 -20.28
CA HIS A 147 -13.91 -1.81 -20.43
C HIS A 147 -13.73 -1.37 -21.89
N LYS A 148 -14.05 -0.11 -22.20
CA LYS A 148 -13.76 0.54 -23.49
C LYS A 148 -12.32 0.27 -23.97
N ILE A 149 -12.16 0.11 -25.29
CA ILE A 149 -10.85 -0.13 -25.93
C ILE A 149 -9.85 0.96 -25.51
N GLY A 150 -8.65 0.55 -25.10
CA GLY A 150 -7.58 1.45 -24.65
C GLY A 150 -7.66 1.87 -23.17
N VAL A 151 -8.72 1.52 -22.46
CA VAL A 151 -8.86 1.75 -21.01
C VAL A 151 -8.57 0.46 -20.25
N ILE A 152 -7.66 0.56 -19.27
CA ILE A 152 -7.36 -0.58 -18.38
C ILE A 152 -8.52 -0.76 -17.42
N ASN A 153 -9.15 -1.95 -17.43
CA ASN A 153 -10.14 -2.32 -16.43
C ASN A 153 -9.45 -2.76 -15.14
N LEU A 154 -9.54 -1.91 -14.12
CA LEU A 154 -8.98 -2.11 -12.79
C LEU A 154 -9.53 -3.35 -12.07
N TRP A 155 -10.74 -3.81 -12.39
CA TRP A 155 -11.28 -5.07 -11.88
C TRP A 155 -10.42 -6.26 -12.28
N THR A 156 -10.06 -6.34 -13.56
CA THR A 156 -9.28 -7.46 -14.11
C THR A 156 -7.77 -7.29 -13.96
N TYR A 157 -7.28 -6.06 -13.73
CA TYR A 157 -5.86 -5.74 -13.69
C TYR A 157 -5.08 -6.54 -12.62
N ARG A 158 -5.65 -6.67 -11.42
CA ARG A 158 -5.11 -7.47 -10.30
C ARG A 158 -6.13 -8.49 -9.80
N ARG A 159 -6.79 -9.20 -10.73
CA ARG A 159 -7.74 -10.26 -10.38
C ARG A 159 -7.00 -11.50 -9.86
N ILE A 160 -7.24 -11.86 -8.60
CA ILE A 160 -6.59 -12.99 -7.92
C ILE A 160 -7.40 -14.29 -8.03
N LEU A 161 -8.70 -14.19 -8.34
CA LEU A 161 -9.53 -15.34 -8.66
C LEU A 161 -10.41 -15.00 -9.87
N ALA A 162 -10.38 -15.85 -10.90
CA ALA A 162 -11.28 -15.78 -12.05
C ALA A 162 -12.19 -17.00 -12.02
N GLN A 163 -13.50 -16.78 -11.86
CA GLN A 163 -14.52 -17.83 -11.80
C GLN A 163 -14.47 -18.73 -13.03
N SER A 164 -14.15 -18.17 -14.20
CA SER A 164 -14.02 -18.90 -15.48
C SER A 164 -12.98 -20.03 -15.46
N ASN A 165 -12.05 -20.03 -14.51
CA ASN A 165 -11.04 -21.08 -14.38
C ASN A 165 -11.56 -22.30 -13.59
N PHE A 166 -12.78 -22.24 -13.05
CA PHE A 166 -13.36 -23.26 -12.19
C PHE A 166 -14.60 -23.89 -12.80
N LYS A 167 -14.94 -25.11 -12.34
CA LYS A 167 -16.12 -25.83 -12.81
C LYS A 167 -17.41 -25.07 -12.45
N PRO A 168 -18.44 -25.12 -13.31
CA PRO A 168 -19.79 -24.70 -12.93
C PRO A 168 -20.21 -25.37 -11.61
N GLY A 169 -20.80 -24.59 -10.69
CA GLY A 169 -21.22 -25.08 -9.36
C GLY A 169 -20.13 -25.10 -8.28
N SER A 170 -18.91 -24.64 -8.56
CA SER A 170 -17.82 -24.56 -7.57
C SER A 170 -18.04 -23.55 -6.45
N GLY A 171 -18.98 -22.62 -6.60
CA GLY A 171 -19.24 -21.55 -5.63
C GLY A 171 -18.22 -20.40 -5.67
N PHE A 172 -17.15 -20.51 -6.47
CA PHE A 172 -16.17 -19.43 -6.64
C PHE A 172 -16.71 -18.29 -7.50
N ARG A 173 -16.35 -17.07 -7.13
CA ARG A 173 -16.65 -15.81 -7.83
C ARG A 173 -15.37 -15.08 -8.17
N ASP A 174 -15.42 -14.17 -9.12
CA ASP A 174 -14.29 -13.30 -9.40
C ASP A 174 -13.90 -12.51 -8.14
N ILE A 175 -12.59 -12.49 -7.83
CA ILE A 175 -12.04 -11.70 -6.72
C ILE A 175 -10.95 -10.79 -7.27
N SER A 176 -11.15 -9.48 -7.12
CA SER A 176 -10.16 -8.46 -7.46
C SER A 176 -9.40 -8.02 -6.22
N LEU A 177 -8.06 -7.96 -6.32
CA LEU A 177 -7.21 -7.38 -5.28
C LEU A 177 -6.99 -5.90 -5.60
N ILE A 178 -7.49 -5.03 -4.72
CA ILE A 178 -7.41 -3.58 -4.88
C ILE A 178 -6.05 -3.10 -4.38
N ASN A 179 -5.21 -2.75 -5.35
CA ASN A 179 -3.89 -2.16 -5.18
C ASN A 179 -3.62 -1.29 -6.40
N TRP A 180 -4.06 -0.03 -6.30
CA TRP A 180 -4.11 0.92 -7.39
C TRP A 180 -3.52 2.27 -6.96
N PRO A 181 -3.14 3.13 -7.93
CA PRO A 181 -2.66 4.47 -7.62
C PRO A 181 -3.63 5.29 -6.74
N GLN A 182 -4.93 5.03 -6.84
CA GLN A 182 -5.98 5.71 -6.07
C GLN A 182 -5.94 5.40 -4.55
N ASN A 183 -5.31 4.30 -4.12
CA ASN A 183 -5.14 3.98 -2.70
C ASN A 183 -3.68 3.82 -2.25
N ASP A 184 -2.73 4.28 -3.08
CA ASP A 184 -1.34 4.43 -2.68
C ASP A 184 -1.23 5.57 -1.67
N TYR A 185 -0.81 5.27 -0.45
CA TYR A 185 -0.66 6.23 0.63
C TYR A 185 0.76 6.82 0.64
N PHE A 186 0.87 8.13 0.42
CA PHE A 186 2.13 8.87 0.38
C PHE A 186 2.15 10.11 1.29
N LEU A 187 1.20 10.21 2.22
CA LEU A 187 1.13 11.35 3.17
C LEU A 187 2.04 11.20 4.40
N GLY A 188 2.91 10.19 4.41
CA GLY A 188 3.95 10.02 5.41
C GLY A 188 4.61 8.65 5.37
N ASN A 189 5.67 8.51 6.15
CA ASN A 189 6.61 7.39 6.10
C ASN A 189 6.33 6.35 7.18
N LEU A 190 6.82 5.12 6.96
CA LEU A 190 6.79 4.04 7.96
C LEU A 190 8.17 3.81 8.59
N VAL A 191 9.24 4.14 7.85
CA VAL A 191 10.64 4.00 8.27
C VAL A 191 11.17 5.34 8.78
N GLY A 192 11.93 5.30 9.88
CA GLY A 192 12.56 6.49 10.47
C GLY A 192 11.61 7.38 11.29
N VAL A 193 10.42 6.87 11.64
CA VAL A 193 9.40 7.57 12.44
C VAL A 193 9.07 6.80 13.71
N SER A 194 8.42 7.46 14.66
CA SER A 194 7.95 6.81 15.89
C SER A 194 6.86 5.77 15.61
N ASP A 195 6.71 4.76 16.50
CA ASP A 195 5.60 3.80 16.43
C ASP A 195 4.23 4.49 16.39
N ALA A 196 4.06 5.60 17.09
CA ALA A 196 2.82 6.39 17.09
C ALA A 196 2.52 7.00 15.71
N GLU A 197 3.53 7.56 15.06
CA GLU A 197 3.42 8.14 13.73
C GLU A 197 3.21 7.07 12.65
N ARG A 198 3.97 5.97 12.70
CA ARG A 198 3.79 4.78 11.85
C ARG A 198 2.35 4.28 11.93
N ASN A 199 1.84 4.05 13.15
CA ASN A 199 0.48 3.57 13.37
C ASN A 199 -0.59 4.57 12.89
N ARG A 200 -0.35 5.87 13.04
CA ARG A 200 -1.23 6.91 12.49
C ARG A 200 -1.29 6.85 10.97
N HIS A 201 -0.15 6.70 10.28
CA HIS A 201 -0.12 6.60 8.81
C HIS A 201 -0.81 5.32 8.32
N ILE A 202 -0.58 4.18 8.97
CA ILE A 202 -1.29 2.92 8.68
C ILE A 202 -2.81 3.06 8.91
N ALA A 203 -3.23 3.73 9.98
CA ALA A 203 -4.66 3.97 10.22
C ALA A 203 -5.28 4.87 9.13
N ARG A 204 -4.54 5.89 8.67
CA ARG A 204 -4.99 6.77 7.59
C ARG A 204 -5.01 6.06 6.23
N SER A 205 -4.06 5.18 5.91
CA SER A 205 -4.07 4.39 4.67
C SER A 205 -5.24 3.40 4.62
N LYS A 206 -5.60 2.82 5.78
CA LYS A 206 -6.84 2.02 5.92
C LYS A 206 -8.08 2.86 5.63
N GLN A 207 -8.14 4.09 6.15
CA GLN A 207 -9.24 5.00 5.83
C GLN A 207 -9.27 5.39 4.35
N LEU A 208 -8.13 5.61 3.70
CA LEU A 208 -8.07 5.84 2.25
C LEU A 208 -8.64 4.64 1.47
N SER A 209 -8.26 3.43 1.83
CA SER A 209 -8.72 2.21 1.14
C SER A 209 -10.21 1.96 1.33
N LEU A 210 -10.74 2.19 2.54
CA LEU A 210 -12.18 2.18 2.79
C LEU A 210 -12.89 3.29 2.01
N SER A 211 -12.32 4.49 1.92
CA SER A 211 -12.88 5.59 1.12
C SER A 211 -12.91 5.27 -0.37
N LEU A 212 -11.89 4.60 -0.90
CA LEU A 212 -11.90 4.12 -2.28
C LEU A 212 -13.02 3.08 -2.50
N LEU A 213 -13.18 2.12 -1.59
CA LEU A 213 -14.27 1.14 -1.67
C LEU A 213 -15.64 1.83 -1.64
N TYR A 214 -15.86 2.72 -0.68
CA TYR A 214 -17.12 3.47 -0.59
C TYR A 214 -17.39 4.29 -1.85
N TRP A 215 -16.38 5.01 -2.35
CA TRP A 215 -16.48 5.76 -3.61
C TRP A 215 -16.81 4.86 -4.80
N LEU A 216 -16.19 3.67 -4.91
CA LEU A 216 -16.54 2.69 -5.95
C LEU A 216 -18.00 2.29 -5.87
N GLN A 217 -18.55 2.14 -4.67
CA GLN A 217 -19.92 1.70 -4.44
C GLN A 217 -20.94 2.81 -4.70
N THR A 218 -20.60 4.09 -4.46
CA THR A 218 -21.60 5.18 -4.45
C THR A 218 -21.43 6.23 -5.56
N GLU A 219 -20.20 6.52 -5.98
CA GLU A 219 -19.88 7.73 -6.76
C GLU A 219 -19.04 7.46 -8.01
N ALA A 220 -18.41 6.29 -8.12
CA ALA A 220 -17.55 5.99 -9.26
C ALA A 220 -18.35 6.00 -10.57
N PRO A 221 -17.90 6.74 -11.59
CA PRO A 221 -18.65 6.85 -12.84
C PRO A 221 -18.66 5.53 -13.60
N ARG A 222 -19.82 5.20 -14.18
CA ARG A 222 -20.02 4.00 -15.01
C ARG A 222 -20.13 4.39 -16.47
N ASP A 223 -19.80 3.43 -17.34
CA ASP A 223 -19.83 3.62 -18.80
C ASP A 223 -21.24 3.86 -19.35
N ASP A 224 -22.28 3.46 -18.62
CA ASP A 224 -23.70 3.67 -18.94
C ASP A 224 -24.22 5.05 -18.49
N GLY A 225 -23.36 5.91 -17.94
CA GLY A 225 -23.71 7.24 -17.42
C GLY A 225 -24.27 7.22 -16.00
N GLY A 226 -24.38 6.04 -15.37
CA GLY A 226 -24.67 5.92 -13.95
C GLY A 226 -23.44 6.11 -13.07
N GLU A 227 -23.66 5.99 -11.76
CA GLU A 227 -22.61 6.04 -10.74
C GLU A 227 -22.72 4.81 -9.83
N GLY A 228 -21.61 4.43 -9.19
CA GLY A 228 -21.55 3.42 -8.15
C GLY A 228 -21.69 1.97 -8.60
N TRP A 229 -21.04 1.08 -7.85
CA TRP A 229 -21.15 -0.38 -7.92
C TRP A 229 -21.48 -0.93 -6.53
N PRO A 230 -22.75 -0.81 -6.09
CA PRO A 230 -23.16 -1.14 -4.72
C PRO A 230 -22.91 -2.60 -4.34
#